data_AF-W1Y708-F1
#
_entry.id   AF-W1Y708-F1
#
_cell.length_a   1.000
_cell.length_b   1.000
_cell.length_c   1.000
_cell.angle_alpha   90.00
_cell.angle_beta   90.00
_cell.angle_gamma   90.00
#
_symmetry.space_group_name_H-M   'P 1'
#
loop_
_entity.id
_entity.type
_entity.pdbx_description
1 polymer ?
#
loop_
_entity_poly.entity_id
_entity_poly.type
_entity_poly.pdbx_seq_one_letter_code
_entity_poly.pdbx_strand_id
1 'polypeptide(L)'
;VYQQLTELHRYLLAIQNAPVPGKSALKAVQLRLDQNSSDPIFAARQMAKTLPAPLNRWVGRLADQAWHVVMVEAVHYMEVDWRDSVVKPFNEQLANNYPFNPHSAQDASLDAFERFFKPDGILDT
;
A
#
# COMPACT_ATOMS: atom_id res chain seq x y z
N VAL A 1 19.57 -3.93 -22.50
CA VAL A 1 19.13 -5.22 -21.93
C VAL A 1 19.52 -5.32 -20.47
N TYR A 2 20.81 -5.41 -20.13
CA TYR A 2 21.25 -5.54 -18.73
C TYR A 2 20.89 -4.34 -17.85
N GLN A 3 21.02 -3.11 -18.37
CA GLN A 3 20.78 -1.90 -17.58
C GLN A 3 19.37 -1.85 -16.98
N GLN A 4 18.32 -2.07 -17.78
CA GLN A 4 16.93 -2.01 -17.31
C GLN A 4 16.62 -3.06 -16.23
N LEU A 5 17.21 -4.26 -16.33
CA LEU A 5 17.06 -5.31 -15.32
C LEU A 5 17.83 -4.97 -14.04
N THR A 6 19.00 -4.34 -14.15
CA THR A 6 19.74 -3.81 -13.00
C THR A 6 18.97 -2.69 -12.30
N GLU A 7 18.35 -1.78 -13.06
CA GLU A 7 17.47 -0.74 -12.50
C GLU A 7 16.29 -1.35 -11.75
N LEU A 8 15.62 -2.34 -12.35
CA LEU A 8 14.52 -3.07 -11.72
C LEU A 8 14.98 -3.75 -10.42
N HIS A 9 16.13 -4.43 -10.45
CA HIS A 9 16.68 -5.07 -9.26
C HIS A 9 16.98 -4.07 -8.15
N ARG A 10 17.65 -2.95 -8.45
CA ARG A 10 17.96 -1.91 -7.46
C ARG A 10 16.69 -1.29 -6.89
N TYR A 11 15.69 -1.07 -7.74
CA TYR A 11 14.40 -0.53 -7.33
C TYR A 11 13.69 -1.44 -6.32
N LEU A 12 13.61 -2.74 -6.62
CA LEU A 12 13.03 -3.72 -5.70
C LEU A 12 13.85 -3.86 -4.42
N LEU A 13 15.18 -3.84 -4.53
CA LEU A 13 16.08 -3.92 -3.38
C LEU A 13 15.94 -2.70 -2.46
N ALA A 14 15.70 -1.51 -3.02
CA ALA A 14 15.44 -0.30 -2.25
C ALA A 14 14.13 -0.39 -1.44
N ILE A 15 13.08 -1.00 -2.02
CA ILE A 15 11.82 -1.26 -1.31
C ILE A 15 12.05 -2.29 -0.20
N GLN A 16 12.72 -3.39 -0.51
CA GLN A 16 12.98 -4.48 0.44
C GLN A 16 13.83 -4.05 1.64
N ASN A 17 14.85 -3.21 1.41
CA ASN A 17 15.78 -2.77 2.46
C ASN A 17 15.31 -1.50 3.19
N ALA A 18 14.13 -0.97 2.86
CA ALA A 18 13.57 0.16 3.59
C ALA A 18 13.26 -0.23 5.04
N PRO A 19 13.31 0.71 6.01
CA PRO A 19 12.96 0.43 7.40
C PRO A 19 11.55 -0.16 7.57
N VAL A 20 10.62 0.26 6.70
CA VAL A 20 9.26 -0.29 6.59
C VAL A 20 9.00 -0.59 5.11
N PRO A 21 9.26 -1.83 4.65
CA PRO A 21 9.12 -2.20 3.24
C PRO A 21 7.73 -1.91 2.68
N GLY A 22 6.69 -2.30 3.43
CA GLY A 22 5.30 -1.96 3.21
C GLY A 22 5.01 -0.50 2.84
N LYS A 23 5.49 0.44 3.67
CA LYS A 23 5.33 1.87 3.44
C LYS A 23 6.08 2.35 2.20
N SER A 24 7.28 1.81 1.96
CA SER A 24 8.04 2.12 0.75
C SER A 24 7.36 1.57 -0.51
N ALA A 25 6.79 0.37 -0.43
CA ALA A 25 5.99 -0.23 -1.49
C ALA A 25 4.75 0.63 -1.78
N LEU A 26 3.99 1.02 -0.75
CA LEU A 26 2.82 1.90 -0.91
C LEU A 26 3.19 3.22 -1.59
N LYS A 27 4.30 3.86 -1.21
CA LYS A 27 4.78 5.07 -1.88
C LYS A 27 5.13 4.83 -3.35
N ALA A 28 5.79 3.70 -3.65
CA ALA A 28 6.09 3.30 -5.03
C ALA A 28 4.82 3.14 -5.88
N VAL A 29 3.77 2.57 -5.29
CA VAL A 29 2.45 2.43 -5.92
C VAL A 29 1.81 3.79 -6.19
N GLN A 30 1.76 4.66 -5.18
CA GLN A 30 1.19 6.01 -5.31
C GLN A 30 1.89 6.79 -6.42
N LEU A 31 3.23 6.82 -6.41
CA LEU A 31 4.02 7.48 -7.46
C LEU A 31 3.71 6.94 -8.85
N ARG A 32 3.48 5.63 -8.98
CA ARG A 32 3.14 5.01 -10.26
C ARG A 32 1.77 5.48 -10.77
N LEU A 33 0.78 5.56 -9.87
CA LEU A 33 -0.57 6.03 -10.19
C LEU A 33 -0.57 7.51 -10.57
N ASP A 34 0.21 8.33 -9.86
CA ASP A 34 0.30 9.79 -10.07
C ASP A 34 1.10 10.15 -11.34
N GLN A 35 2.18 9.41 -11.62
CA GLN A 35 3.16 9.77 -12.66
C GLN A 35 3.02 8.94 -13.96
N ASN A 36 1.83 8.40 -14.22
CA ASN A 36 1.54 7.65 -15.45
C ASN A 36 2.56 6.52 -15.74
N SER A 37 3.00 5.80 -14.70
CA SER A 37 3.91 4.64 -14.79
C SER A 37 5.32 4.89 -15.35
N SER A 38 6.03 5.94 -14.92
CA SER A 38 7.45 6.16 -15.28
C SER A 38 8.47 5.38 -14.42
N ASP A 39 8.13 4.17 -13.96
CA ASP A 39 8.94 3.40 -13.02
C ASP A 39 9.82 2.31 -13.69
N PRO A 40 10.83 1.75 -12.98
CA PRO A 40 11.70 0.69 -13.52
C PRO A 40 10.98 -0.60 -13.93
N ILE A 41 9.81 -0.91 -13.35
CA ILE A 41 8.98 -2.06 -13.73
C ILE A 41 8.34 -1.80 -15.11
N PHE A 42 7.82 -0.59 -15.33
CA PHE A 42 7.32 -0.19 -16.65
C PHE A 42 8.42 -0.20 -17.72
N ALA A 43 9.61 0.30 -17.39
CA ALA A 43 10.75 0.28 -18.31
C ALA A 43 11.15 -1.17 -18.70
N ALA A 44 11.18 -2.10 -17.74
CA ALA A 44 11.44 -3.51 -17.99
C ALA A 44 10.35 -4.14 -18.89
N ARG A 45 9.07 -3.80 -18.66
CA ARG A 45 7.96 -4.26 -19.51
C ARG A 45 8.05 -3.72 -20.93
N GLN A 46 8.43 -2.45 -21.10
CA GLN A 46 8.61 -1.87 -22.44
C GLN A 46 9.80 -2.49 -23.17
N MET A 47 10.89 -2.76 -22.45
CA MET A 47 12.03 -3.50 -23.00
C MET A 47 11.65 -4.91 -23.46
N ALA A 48 10.79 -5.61 -22.72
CA ALA A 48 10.34 -6.95 -23.10
C ALA A 48 9.74 -6.99 -24.53
N LYS A 49 9.07 -5.92 -24.97
CA LYS A 49 8.44 -5.84 -26.30
C LYS A 49 9.44 -5.81 -27.46
N THR A 50 10.68 -5.39 -27.22
CA THR A 50 11.71 -5.29 -28.27
C THR A 50 12.60 -6.52 -28.35
N LEU A 51 12.46 -7.47 -27.41
CA LEU A 51 13.26 -8.68 -27.39
C LEU A 51 12.67 -9.78 -28.30
N PRO A 52 13.51 -10.63 -28.90
CA PRO A 52 13.04 -11.82 -29.59
C PRO A 52 12.47 -12.84 -28.59
N ALA A 53 11.64 -13.76 -29.09
CA ALA A 53 11.24 -14.93 -28.32
C ALA A 53 12.47 -15.83 -28.04
N PRO A 54 12.56 -16.46 -26.85
CA PRO A 54 11.60 -16.46 -25.74
C PRO A 54 11.81 -15.35 -24.71
N LEU A 55 12.85 -14.52 -24.87
CA LEU A 55 13.28 -13.53 -23.88
C LEU A 55 12.20 -12.48 -23.59
N ASN A 56 11.42 -12.08 -24.60
CA ASN A 56 10.28 -11.18 -24.41
C ASN A 56 9.29 -11.70 -23.35
N ARG A 57 8.97 -13.00 -23.38
CA ARG A 57 8.04 -13.62 -22.42
C ARG A 57 8.63 -13.68 -21.03
N TRP A 58 9.93 -13.95 -20.92
CA TRP A 58 10.58 -14.05 -19.62
C TRP A 58 10.69 -12.68 -18.94
N VAL A 59 11.18 -11.67 -19.65
CA VAL A 59 11.28 -10.30 -19.12
C VAL A 59 9.89 -9.71 -18.85
N GLY A 60 8.91 -9.98 -19.72
CA GLY A 60 7.53 -9.56 -19.50
C GLY A 60 6.95 -10.14 -18.20
N ARG A 61 7.06 -11.46 -17.99
CA ARG A 61 6.61 -12.11 -16.76
C ARG A 61 7.34 -11.60 -15.52
N LEU A 62 8.66 -11.36 -15.62
CA LEU A 62 9.43 -10.80 -14.51
C LEU A 62 8.91 -9.42 -14.11
N ALA A 63 8.62 -8.55 -15.07
CA ALA A 63 8.04 -7.23 -14.79
C ALA A 63 6.63 -7.34 -14.17
N ASP A 64 5.79 -8.24 -14.65
CA ASP A 64 4.45 -8.47 -14.09
C ASP A 64 4.52 -9.00 -12.64
N GLN A 65 5.43 -9.94 -12.36
CA GLN A 65 5.66 -10.47 -11.02
C GLN A 65 6.23 -9.41 -10.07
N ALA A 66 7.19 -8.61 -10.53
CA ALA A 66 7.74 -7.50 -9.75
C ALA A 66 6.65 -6.51 -9.35
N TRP A 67 5.74 -6.17 -10.28
CA TRP A 67 4.60 -5.33 -9.98
C TRP A 67 3.68 -5.96 -8.92
N HIS A 68 3.34 -7.23 -9.11
CA HIS A 68 2.44 -7.93 -8.19
C HIS A 68 2.99 -7.98 -6.75
N VAL A 69 4.28 -8.27 -6.58
CA VAL A 69 4.90 -8.32 -5.25
C VAL A 69 4.88 -6.94 -4.58
N VAL A 70 5.20 -5.87 -5.32
CA VAL A 70 5.14 -4.50 -4.78
C VAL A 70 3.70 -4.12 -4.39
N MET A 71 2.71 -4.52 -5.18
CA MET A 71 1.28 -4.31 -4.86
C MET A 71 0.88 -5.02 -3.56
N VAL A 72 1.22 -6.30 -3.42
CA VAL A 72 0.86 -7.10 -2.24
C VAL A 72 1.45 -6.49 -0.97
N GLU A 73 2.72 -6.09 -1.03
CA GLU A 73 3.41 -5.45 0.11
C GLU A 73 2.78 -4.10 0.49
N ALA A 74 2.39 -3.30 -0.51
CA ALA A 74 1.69 -2.04 -0.29
C ALA A 74 0.32 -2.23 0.38
N VAL A 75 -0.47 -3.19 -0.11
CA VAL A 75 -1.81 -3.50 0.45
C VAL A 75 -1.67 -4.02 1.88
N HIS A 76 -0.73 -4.94 2.12
CA HIS A 76 -0.50 -5.47 3.46
C HIS A 76 -0.17 -4.36 4.47
N TYR A 77 0.66 -3.39 4.08
CA TYR A 77 0.94 -2.23 4.92
C TYR A 77 -0.31 -1.39 5.19
N MET A 78 -1.10 -1.10 4.15
CA MET A 78 -2.33 -0.32 4.29
C MET A 78 -3.34 -1.00 5.23
N GLU A 79 -3.45 -2.33 5.18
CA GLU A 79 -4.29 -3.11 6.10
C GLU A 79 -3.83 -2.99 7.55
N VAL A 80 -2.52 -3.09 7.79
CA VAL A 80 -1.92 -2.96 9.13
C VAL A 80 -2.10 -1.53 9.65
N ASP A 81 -1.77 -0.55 8.83
CA ASP A 81 -1.87 0.88 9.16
C ASP A 81 -3.32 1.23 9.51
N TRP A 82 -4.29 0.89 8.65
CA TRP A 82 -5.72 1.11 8.90
C TRP A 82 -6.25 0.41 10.16
N ARG A 83 -5.81 -0.84 10.38
CA ARG A 83 -6.21 -1.58 11.59
C ARG A 83 -5.74 -0.85 12.83
N ASP A 84 -4.51 -0.34 12.84
CA ASP A 84 -3.88 0.25 14.01
C ASP A 84 -4.29 1.71 14.22
N SER A 85 -4.51 2.47 13.14
CA SER A 85 -4.86 3.89 13.18
C SER A 85 -6.37 4.14 13.32
N VAL A 86 -7.23 3.30 12.74
CA VAL A 86 -8.68 3.53 12.72
C VAL A 86 -9.47 2.47 13.47
N VAL A 87 -9.28 1.19 13.11
CA VAL A 87 -10.11 0.11 13.65
C VAL A 87 -9.88 -0.06 15.16
N LYS A 88 -8.62 -0.02 15.60
CA LYS A 88 -8.27 -0.20 17.00
C LYS A 88 -8.79 0.94 17.89
N PRO A 89 -8.57 2.24 17.59
CA PRO A 89 -9.14 3.32 18.40
C PRO A 89 -10.67 3.30 18.45
N PHE A 90 -11.34 2.95 17.34
CA PHE A 90 -12.80 2.79 17.34
C PHE A 90 -13.23 1.70 18.32
N ASN A 91 -12.61 0.52 18.24
CA ASN A 91 -12.96 -0.61 19.08
C ASN A 91 -12.71 -0.34 20.57
N GLU A 92 -11.61 0.34 20.89
CA GLU A 92 -11.23 0.64 22.27
C GLU A 92 -12.10 1.73 22.91
N GLN A 93 -12.54 2.73 22.13
CA GLN A 93 -13.19 3.93 22.69
C GLN A 93 -14.70 3.99 22.46
N LEU A 94 -15.20 3.39 21.36
CA LEU A 94 -16.57 3.61 20.89
C LEU A 94 -17.38 2.32 20.78
N ALA A 95 -16.78 1.23 20.30
CA ALA A 95 -17.55 0.03 19.89
C ALA A 95 -18.38 -0.62 21.01
N ASN A 96 -17.95 -0.55 22.27
CA ASN A 96 -18.66 -1.17 23.38
C ASN A 96 -19.78 -0.31 23.97
N ASN A 97 -19.91 0.95 23.53
CA ASN A 97 -20.81 1.94 24.13
C ASN A 97 -22.00 2.25 23.20
N TYR A 98 -23.13 2.68 23.76
CA TYR A 98 -24.26 3.17 22.98
C TYR A 98 -23.86 4.46 22.24
N PRO A 99 -24.22 4.67 20.97
CA PRO A 99 -25.14 3.91 20.14
C PRO A 99 -24.52 2.74 19.35
N PHE A 100 -23.21 2.55 19.41
CA PHE A 100 -22.51 1.53 18.60
C PHE A 100 -22.75 0.10 19.09
N ASN A 101 -22.93 -0.06 20.40
CA ASN A 101 -23.51 -1.24 21.01
C ASN A 101 -24.89 -0.89 21.60
N PRO A 102 -26.00 -1.27 20.92
CA PRO A 102 -27.36 -0.97 21.39
C PRO A 102 -27.71 -1.57 22.75
N HIS A 103 -26.96 -2.57 23.21
CA HIS A 103 -27.17 -3.22 24.50
C HIS A 103 -26.34 -2.60 25.62
N SER A 104 -25.48 -1.62 25.31
CA SER A 104 -24.68 -0.93 26.33
C SER A 104 -25.57 -0.03 27.19
N ALA A 105 -25.37 -0.10 28.50
CA ALA A 105 -25.94 0.85 29.44
C ALA A 105 -25.13 2.16 29.53
N GLN A 106 -23.94 2.20 28.92
CA GLN A 106 -23.06 3.36 28.89
C GLN A 106 -23.05 3.98 27.51
N ASP A 107 -23.25 5.30 27.46
CA ASP A 107 -23.13 6.10 26.25
C ASP A 107 -21.66 6.33 25.88
N ALA A 108 -21.38 6.39 24.58
CA ALA A 108 -20.09 6.77 24.06
C ALA A 108 -19.78 8.20 24.47
N SER A 109 -18.53 8.45 24.89
CA SER A 109 -18.08 9.81 25.20
C SER A 109 -18.24 10.69 23.95
N LEU A 110 -18.91 11.84 24.11
CA LEU A 110 -19.08 12.80 23.03
C LEU A 110 -17.72 13.31 22.52
N ASP A 111 -16.75 13.48 23.40
CA ASP A 111 -15.37 13.88 23.02
C ASP A 111 -14.66 12.79 22.22
N ALA A 112 -14.82 11.50 22.57
CA ALA A 112 -14.26 10.40 21.80
C ALA A 112 -14.94 10.28 20.42
N PHE A 113 -16.26 10.46 20.38
CA PHE A 113 -17.03 10.50 19.15
C PHE A 113 -16.55 11.65 18.24
N GLU A 114 -16.44 12.86 18.78
CA GLU A 114 -15.99 14.03 18.04
C GLU A 114 -14.57 13.84 17.49
N ARG A 115 -13.62 13.38 18.33
CA ARG A 115 -12.24 13.12 17.88
C ARG A 115 -12.16 12.10 16.74
N PHE A 116 -13.05 11.11 16.75
CA PHE A 116 -13.07 10.06 15.74
C PHE A 116 -13.69 10.53 14.42
N PHE A 117 -14.82 11.23 14.47
CA PHE A 117 -15.66 11.52 13.29
C PHE A 117 -15.59 12.96 12.76
N LYS A 118 -14.97 13.91 13.47
CA LYS A 118 -14.82 15.28 12.96
C LYS A 118 -13.97 15.31 11.69
N PRO A 119 -14.06 16.37 10.86
CA PRO A 119 -13.11 16.60 9.77
C PRO A 119 -11.66 16.62 10.30
N ASP A 120 -10.73 16.01 9.56
CA ASP A 120 -9.35 15.78 9.99
C ASP A 120 -9.24 14.99 11.32
N GLY A 121 -10.28 14.21 11.66
CA GLY A 121 -10.33 13.27 12.78
C GLY A 121 -9.78 11.90 12.41
N ILE A 122 -9.80 10.96 13.36
CA ILE A 122 -9.17 9.62 13.20
C ILE A 122 -9.63 8.89 11.94
N LEU A 123 -10.91 9.01 11.57
CA LEU A 123 -11.46 8.33 10.39
C LEU A 123 -11.05 8.97 9.06
N ASP A 124 -10.75 10.27 9.06
CA ASP A 124 -10.54 11.10 7.86
C ASP A 124 -9.05 11.33 7.55
N THR A 125 -8.15 10.86 8.41
CA THR A 125 -6.68 10.92 8.25
C THR A 125 -6.11 9.62 7.72
#